data_AF-A0A0V8HZX5-F1
#
_entry.id   AF-A0A0V8HZX5-F1
#
_cell.length_a   1.000
_cell.length_b   1.000
_cell.length_c   1.000
_cell.angle_alpha   90.00
_cell.angle_beta   90.00
_cell.angle_gamma   90.00
#
_symmetry.space_group_name_H-M   'P 1'
#
loop_
_entity.id
_entity.type
_entity.pdbx_description
1 polymer ?
#
loop_
_entity_poly.entity_id
_entity_poly.type
_entity_poly.pdbx_seq_one_letter_code
_entity_poly.pdbx_strand_id
1 'polypeptide(L)'
;MTITANAPTGTQRSVLDALEAESIHIIREVLAEFEKPGLLFSGGKDSVVVLHLLAKAVAPLRVPIPVVHIDTGHNFAEVLNFRDSVVQKYGLNLVVGSVQEYIDRGELTELPDGTRNRLQTRVLLDTIENNGFDVVFGGARRDEDKARAKERILSLRDEFGVWDPRNQRPEIWSLYNGRHEPDWHVRAFPISNWTERDIWAYIQRENIELPSIYFAHCRQVFERDGMWRALTPVSQPNEDEPVVIKQVRYRTVGDASCTGAVLSEADNVAKVLDELAIATVTERGATRADDRISAAGMEDRKTEGYF
;
A
#
# COMPACT_ATOMS: atom_id res chain seq x y z
N MET A 1 -11.50 -12.67 47.83
CA MET A 1 -11.73 -13.44 46.59
C MET A 1 -10.67 -13.03 45.61
N THR A 2 -9.70 -13.91 45.34
CA THR A 2 -8.65 -13.66 44.34
C THR A 2 -9.14 -14.25 43.03
N ILE A 3 -9.41 -13.42 42.03
CA ILE A 3 -9.78 -13.88 40.69
C ILE A 3 -8.48 -14.23 39.97
N THR A 4 -8.09 -15.51 40.00
CA THR A 4 -7.07 -16.04 39.11
C THR A 4 -7.75 -16.57 37.86
N ALA A 5 -7.64 -15.83 36.76
CA ALA A 5 -7.99 -16.31 35.43
C ALA A 5 -6.88 -17.25 34.96
N ASN A 6 -7.16 -18.55 34.93
CA ASN A 6 -6.30 -19.48 34.22
C ASN A 6 -6.50 -19.27 32.71
N ALA A 7 -5.43 -18.89 32.01
CA ALA A 7 -5.43 -18.82 30.56
C ALA A 7 -5.63 -20.22 29.97
N PRO A 8 -6.46 -20.37 28.91
CA PRO A 8 -6.63 -21.65 28.26
C PRO A 8 -5.31 -22.08 27.58
N THR A 9 -4.95 -23.35 27.74
CA THR A 9 -3.86 -24.02 27.02
C THR A 9 -4.30 -24.29 25.58
N GLY A 10 -4.33 -23.26 24.75
CA GLY A 10 -4.48 -23.38 23.31
C GLY A 10 -3.13 -23.67 22.64
N THR A 11 -3.16 -24.33 21.49
CA THR A 11 -2.03 -24.44 20.56
C THR A 11 -1.34 -23.08 20.44
N GLN A 12 -0.03 -23.03 20.65
CA GLN A 12 0.73 -21.78 20.70
C GLN A 12 0.58 -21.07 19.34
N ARG A 13 -0.26 -20.02 19.27
CA ARG A 13 -0.46 -19.25 18.04
C ARG A 13 0.85 -18.58 17.66
N SER A 14 1.25 -18.72 16.41
CA SER A 14 2.39 -17.97 15.89
C SER A 14 2.01 -16.48 15.83
N VAL A 15 3.02 -15.60 15.74
CA VAL A 15 2.81 -14.16 15.53
C VAL A 15 1.96 -13.92 14.28
N LEU A 16 2.21 -14.67 13.20
CA LEU A 16 1.44 -14.57 11.96
C LEU A 16 -0.02 -15.00 12.13
N ASP A 17 -0.32 -15.98 12.98
CA ASP A 17 -1.72 -16.37 13.25
C ASP A 17 -2.46 -15.28 14.03
N ALA A 18 -1.77 -14.59 14.94
CA ALA A 18 -2.36 -13.47 15.67
C ALA A 18 -2.62 -12.27 14.74
N LEU A 19 -1.64 -11.93 13.89
CA LEU A 19 -1.76 -10.85 12.90
C LEU A 19 -2.84 -11.14 11.85
N GLU A 20 -2.91 -12.37 11.33
CA GLU A 20 -3.96 -12.80 10.41
C GLU A 20 -5.35 -12.70 11.06
N ALA A 21 -5.50 -13.18 12.30
CA ALA A 21 -6.76 -13.11 13.02
C ALA A 21 -7.20 -11.66 13.29
N GLU A 22 -6.27 -10.78 13.65
CA GLU A 22 -6.54 -9.34 13.83
C GLU A 22 -6.99 -8.71 12.52
N SER A 23 -6.27 -8.93 11.42
CA SER A 23 -6.64 -8.36 10.12
C SER A 23 -7.98 -8.86 9.62
N ILE A 24 -8.28 -10.16 9.75
CA ILE A 24 -9.58 -10.73 9.39
C ILE A 24 -10.70 -10.13 10.25
N HIS A 25 -10.46 -9.92 11.55
CA HIS A 25 -11.41 -9.26 12.45
C HIS A 25 -11.70 -7.83 11.98
N ILE A 26 -10.66 -7.01 11.73
CA ILE A 26 -10.81 -5.64 11.20
C ILE A 26 -11.61 -5.63 9.90
N ILE A 27 -11.28 -6.50 8.95
CA ILE A 27 -11.96 -6.58 7.66
C ILE A 27 -13.45 -6.89 7.85
N ARG A 28 -13.79 -7.84 8.73
CA ARG A 28 -15.18 -8.22 9.01
C ARG A 28 -15.97 -7.10 9.67
N GLU A 29 -15.39 -6.40 10.64
CA GLU A 29 -16.03 -5.24 11.27
C GLU A 29 -16.32 -4.15 10.23
N VAL A 30 -15.34 -3.83 9.37
CA VAL A 30 -15.53 -2.83 8.30
C VAL A 30 -16.61 -3.27 7.30
N LEU A 31 -16.60 -4.54 6.87
CA LEU A 31 -17.64 -5.03 5.96
C LEU A 31 -19.04 -5.09 6.61
N ALA A 32 -19.13 -5.12 7.94
CA ALA A 32 -20.39 -5.16 8.67
C ALA A 32 -20.94 -3.76 8.96
N GLU A 33 -20.09 -2.75 9.14
CA GLU A 33 -20.49 -1.39 9.52
C GLU A 33 -20.68 -0.43 8.34
N PHE A 34 -20.04 -0.69 7.20
CA PHE A 34 -20.01 0.22 6.05
C PHE A 34 -20.82 -0.33 4.86
N GLU A 35 -21.46 0.58 4.13
CA GLU A 35 -22.38 0.26 3.03
C GLU A 35 -21.68 0.02 1.69
N LYS A 36 -20.62 0.79 1.39
CA LYS A 36 -19.93 0.75 0.09
C LYS A 36 -18.41 0.68 0.24
N PRO A 37 -17.87 -0.45 0.75
CA PRO A 37 -16.43 -0.64 0.85
C PRO A 37 -15.75 -0.78 -0.52
N GLY A 38 -14.52 -0.26 -0.63
CA GLY A 38 -13.58 -0.52 -1.72
C GLY A 38 -12.21 -0.95 -1.20
N LEU A 39 -11.38 -1.58 -2.04
CA LEU A 39 -9.98 -1.92 -1.70
C LEU A 39 -9.00 -1.20 -2.60
N LEU A 40 -8.15 -0.33 -2.06
CA LEU A 40 -7.03 0.26 -2.80
C LEU A 40 -6.02 -0.84 -3.16
N PHE A 41 -5.93 -1.15 -4.45
CA PHE A 41 -5.17 -2.26 -4.99
C PHE A 41 -4.19 -1.79 -6.07
N SER A 42 -2.94 -1.58 -5.66
CA SER A 42 -1.86 -1.20 -6.58
C SER A 42 -1.25 -2.38 -7.32
N GLY A 43 -1.52 -3.61 -6.89
CA GLY A 43 -0.76 -4.81 -7.31
C GLY A 43 0.58 -4.95 -6.58
N GLY A 44 0.90 -4.05 -5.64
CA GLY A 44 2.06 -4.15 -4.78
C GLY A 44 1.88 -5.15 -3.64
N LYS A 45 2.99 -5.62 -3.06
CA LYS A 45 3.04 -6.71 -2.06
C LYS A 45 2.00 -6.58 -0.94
N ASP A 46 1.89 -5.40 -0.34
CA ASP A 46 1.00 -5.17 0.80
C ASP A 46 -0.47 -5.23 0.38
N SER A 47 -0.81 -4.63 -0.76
CA SER A 47 -2.18 -4.66 -1.29
C SER A 47 -2.62 -6.07 -1.71
N VAL A 48 -1.68 -6.91 -2.17
CA VAL A 48 -1.94 -8.33 -2.47
C VAL A 48 -2.19 -9.13 -1.19
N VAL A 49 -1.44 -8.86 -0.11
CA VAL A 49 -1.71 -9.46 1.20
C VAL A 49 -3.07 -9.04 1.75
N VAL A 50 -3.44 -7.75 1.65
CA VAL A 50 -4.78 -7.29 2.06
C VAL A 50 -5.88 -7.96 1.24
N LEU A 51 -5.71 -8.08 -0.09
CA LEU A 51 -6.66 -8.80 -0.95
C LEU A 51 -6.79 -10.28 -0.54
N HIS A 52 -5.68 -10.93 -0.21
CA HIS A 52 -5.68 -12.32 0.26
C HIS A 52 -6.41 -12.48 1.60
N LEU A 53 -6.15 -11.59 2.56
CA LEU A 53 -6.83 -11.56 3.85
C LEU A 53 -8.33 -11.28 3.70
N LEU A 54 -8.70 -10.38 2.79
CA LEU A 54 -10.10 -10.09 2.45
C LEU A 54 -10.80 -11.32 1.89
N ALA A 55 -10.17 -12.04 0.95
CA ALA A 55 -10.70 -13.29 0.43
C ALA A 55 -10.89 -14.35 1.53
N LYS A 56 -9.96 -14.46 2.48
CA LYS A 56 -10.11 -15.34 3.66
C LYS A 56 -11.25 -14.90 4.58
N ALA A 57 -11.42 -13.60 4.79
CA ALA A 57 -12.42 -13.06 5.70
C ALA A 57 -13.85 -13.40 5.25
N VAL A 58 -14.10 -13.42 3.93
CA VAL A 58 -15.42 -13.68 3.32
C VAL A 58 -15.60 -15.10 2.79
N ALA A 59 -14.56 -15.95 2.88
CA ALA A 59 -14.64 -17.34 2.42
C ALA A 59 -15.84 -18.08 3.05
N PRO A 60 -16.57 -18.92 2.29
CA PRO A 60 -16.29 -19.36 0.91
C PRO A 60 -16.88 -18.46 -0.19
N LEU A 61 -17.37 -17.26 0.14
CA LEU A 61 -17.89 -16.32 -0.85
C LEU A 61 -16.75 -15.68 -1.66
N ARG A 62 -17.09 -15.11 -2.82
CA ARG A 62 -16.17 -14.25 -3.56
C ARG A 62 -16.05 -12.89 -2.88
N VAL A 63 -14.95 -12.19 -3.13
CA VAL A 63 -14.75 -10.82 -2.66
C VAL A 63 -15.91 -9.94 -3.16
N PRO A 64 -16.73 -9.36 -2.26
CA PRO A 64 -17.97 -8.69 -2.64
C PRO A 64 -17.78 -7.20 -3.00
N ILE A 65 -16.55 -6.69 -2.93
CA ILE A 65 -16.22 -5.27 -3.08
C ILE A 65 -15.32 -5.04 -4.30
N PRO A 66 -15.39 -3.87 -4.95
CA PRO A 66 -14.46 -3.52 -6.01
C PRO A 66 -13.05 -3.30 -5.46
N VAL A 67 -12.07 -3.57 -6.33
CA VAL A 67 -10.69 -3.11 -6.17
C VAL A 67 -10.51 -1.80 -6.93
N VAL A 68 -9.76 -0.86 -6.36
CA VAL A 68 -9.60 0.50 -6.85
C VAL A 68 -8.11 0.76 -7.10
N HIS A 69 -7.78 1.26 -8.29
CA HIS A 69 -6.42 1.61 -8.66
C HIS A 69 -6.35 3.05 -9.17
N ILE A 70 -5.39 3.83 -8.67
CA ILE A 70 -5.10 5.16 -9.20
C ILE A 70 -3.90 5.03 -10.15
N ASP A 71 -4.18 5.08 -11.44
CA ASP A 71 -3.18 4.95 -12.50
C ASP A 71 -2.57 6.30 -12.80
N THR A 72 -1.26 6.43 -12.59
CA THR A 72 -0.54 7.67 -12.89
C THR A 72 -0.08 7.77 -14.33
N GLY A 73 -0.13 6.69 -15.09
CA GLY A 73 0.60 6.51 -16.34
C GLY A 73 2.11 6.30 -16.14
N HIS A 74 2.60 6.34 -14.90
CA HIS A 74 4.01 6.16 -14.56
C HIS A 74 4.28 4.82 -13.85
N ASN A 75 3.28 3.95 -13.71
CA ASN A 75 3.44 2.66 -13.05
C ASN A 75 4.34 1.70 -13.84
N PHE A 76 5.00 0.78 -13.14
CA PHE A 76 5.77 -0.28 -13.79
C PHE A 76 4.84 -1.28 -14.50
N ALA A 77 5.19 -1.65 -15.74
CA ALA A 77 4.42 -2.60 -16.54
C ALA A 77 4.29 -3.96 -15.83
N GLU A 78 5.32 -4.40 -15.11
CA GLU A 78 5.29 -5.65 -14.34
C GLU A 78 4.20 -5.66 -13.27
N VAL A 79 3.95 -4.49 -12.64
CA VAL A 79 2.92 -4.34 -11.62
C VAL A 79 1.54 -4.29 -12.25
N LEU A 80 1.37 -3.53 -13.34
CA LEU A 80 0.09 -3.44 -14.06
C LEU A 80 -0.33 -4.80 -14.65
N ASN A 81 0.59 -5.50 -15.32
CA ASN A 81 0.34 -6.83 -15.87
C ASN A 81 -0.05 -7.83 -14.78
N PHE A 82 0.63 -7.77 -13.62
CA PHE A 82 0.27 -8.62 -12.49
C PHE A 82 -1.12 -8.27 -11.94
N ARG A 83 -1.42 -6.99 -11.70
CA ARG A 83 -2.74 -6.51 -11.26
C ARG A 83 -3.85 -7.04 -12.16
N ASP A 84 -3.71 -6.87 -13.48
CA ASP A 84 -4.72 -7.26 -14.45
C ASP A 84 -4.92 -8.78 -14.47
N SER A 85 -3.83 -9.55 -14.36
CA SER A 85 -3.93 -11.01 -14.28
C SER A 85 -4.61 -11.50 -13.00
N VAL A 86 -4.38 -10.85 -11.84
CA VAL A 86 -5.08 -11.14 -10.58
C VAL A 86 -6.56 -10.80 -10.69
N VAL A 87 -6.90 -9.62 -11.21
CA VAL A 87 -8.29 -9.19 -11.43
C VAL A 87 -9.03 -10.19 -12.31
N GLN A 88 -8.43 -10.61 -13.41
CA GLN A 88 -9.00 -11.61 -14.31
C GLN A 88 -9.12 -12.99 -13.65
N LYS A 89 -8.06 -13.47 -12.98
CA LYS A 89 -8.01 -14.79 -12.33
C LYS A 89 -9.09 -14.97 -11.28
N TYR A 90 -9.39 -13.92 -10.51
CA TYR A 90 -10.37 -13.97 -9.42
C TYR A 90 -11.72 -13.33 -9.77
N GLY A 91 -11.88 -12.79 -10.98
CA GLY A 91 -13.12 -12.16 -11.44
C GLY A 91 -13.50 -10.94 -10.60
N LEU A 92 -12.51 -10.11 -10.26
CA LEU A 92 -12.71 -8.91 -9.44
C LEU A 92 -13.26 -7.75 -10.28
N ASN A 93 -14.01 -6.85 -9.66
CA ASN A 93 -14.42 -5.60 -10.28
C ASN A 93 -13.31 -4.54 -10.06
N LEU A 94 -12.66 -4.09 -11.13
CA LEU A 94 -11.60 -3.08 -11.07
C LEU A 94 -12.13 -1.69 -11.46
N VAL A 95 -12.00 -0.74 -10.55
CA VAL A 95 -12.23 0.69 -10.77
C VAL A 95 -10.87 1.37 -10.95
N VAL A 96 -10.70 2.15 -12.02
CA VAL A 96 -9.45 2.87 -12.31
C VAL A 96 -9.73 4.37 -12.36
N GLY A 97 -8.99 5.13 -11.54
CA GLY A 97 -8.88 6.59 -11.65
C GLY A 97 -7.59 6.95 -12.38
N SER A 98 -7.67 7.61 -13.54
CA SER A 98 -6.51 7.92 -14.38
C SER A 98 -6.05 9.37 -14.19
N VAL A 99 -4.82 9.57 -13.71
CA VAL A 99 -4.20 10.90 -13.64
C VAL A 99 -3.99 11.49 -15.04
N GLN A 100 -3.68 10.65 -16.03
CA GLN A 100 -3.50 11.11 -17.40
C GLN A 100 -4.77 11.76 -17.96
N GLU A 101 -5.94 11.21 -17.67
CA GLU A 101 -7.22 11.78 -18.14
C GLU A 101 -7.50 13.16 -17.55
N TYR A 102 -7.06 13.43 -16.31
CA TYR A 102 -7.19 14.76 -15.70
C TYR A 102 -6.23 15.77 -16.34
N ILE A 103 -5.03 15.33 -16.72
CA ILE A 103 -4.06 16.14 -17.45
C ILE A 103 -4.59 16.46 -18.85
N ASP A 104 -5.12 15.46 -19.57
CA ASP A 104 -5.65 15.62 -20.92
C ASP A 104 -6.85 16.56 -20.97
N ARG A 105 -7.65 16.61 -19.89
CA ARG A 105 -8.76 17.55 -19.70
C ARG A 105 -8.34 18.96 -19.25
N GLY A 106 -7.08 19.16 -18.88
CA GLY A 106 -6.57 20.42 -18.36
C GLY A 106 -6.97 20.72 -16.92
N GLU A 107 -7.45 19.72 -16.16
CA GLU A 107 -7.83 19.85 -14.75
C GLU A 107 -6.63 19.73 -13.81
N LEU A 108 -5.58 19.03 -14.26
CA LEU A 108 -4.28 18.92 -13.60
C LEU A 108 -3.17 19.29 -14.57
N THR A 109 -2.03 19.71 -14.04
CA THR A 109 -0.84 20.07 -14.83
C THR A 109 0.34 19.25 -14.36
N GLU A 110 1.16 18.77 -15.29
CA GLU A 110 2.41 18.10 -14.94
C GLU A 110 3.31 19.00 -14.10
N LEU A 111 3.93 18.41 -13.08
CA LEU A 111 4.86 19.11 -12.22
C LEU A 111 6.25 19.18 -12.88
N PRO A 112 7.04 20.25 -12.62
CA PRO A 112 8.37 20.40 -13.20
C PRO A 112 9.37 19.28 -12.85
N ASP A 113 9.12 18.56 -11.75
CA ASP A 113 9.94 17.45 -11.28
C ASP A 113 9.61 16.10 -11.99
N GLY A 114 8.57 16.07 -12.83
CA GLY A 114 8.14 14.90 -13.58
C GLY A 114 7.51 13.79 -12.73
N THR A 115 7.25 14.02 -11.44
CA THR A 115 6.54 13.06 -10.58
C THR A 115 5.05 13.37 -10.52
N ARG A 116 4.23 12.32 -10.57
CA ARG A 116 2.77 12.41 -10.52
C ARG A 116 2.20 11.96 -9.16
N ASN A 117 3.05 11.59 -8.20
CA ASN A 117 2.59 11.12 -6.88
C ASN A 117 1.68 12.15 -6.18
N ARG A 118 1.99 13.45 -6.28
CA ARG A 118 1.14 14.51 -5.70
C ARG A 118 -0.17 14.70 -6.44
N LEU A 119 -0.20 14.39 -7.73
CA LEU A 119 -1.39 14.51 -8.57
C LEU A 119 -2.41 13.40 -8.28
N GLN A 120 -1.96 12.27 -7.71
CA GLN A 120 -2.83 11.15 -7.35
C GLN A 120 -3.90 11.52 -6.33
N THR A 121 -3.60 12.42 -5.39
CA THR A 121 -4.51 12.74 -4.27
C THR A 121 -5.88 13.19 -4.77
N ARG A 122 -5.91 14.16 -5.70
CA ARG A 122 -7.18 14.65 -6.25
C ARG A 122 -7.95 13.55 -6.97
N VAL A 123 -7.26 12.77 -7.80
CA VAL A 123 -7.88 11.68 -8.56
C VAL A 123 -8.41 10.59 -7.62
N LEU A 124 -7.70 10.30 -6.52
CA LEU A 124 -8.15 9.37 -5.49
C LEU A 124 -9.45 9.85 -4.84
N LEU A 125 -9.50 11.11 -4.39
CA LEU A 125 -10.67 11.68 -3.73
C LEU A 125 -11.88 11.69 -4.67
N ASP A 126 -11.71 12.19 -5.89
CA ASP A 126 -12.77 12.18 -6.91
C ASP A 126 -13.21 10.75 -7.25
N THR A 127 -12.28 9.78 -7.31
CA THR A 127 -12.64 8.37 -7.55
C THR A 127 -13.49 7.81 -6.42
N ILE A 128 -13.16 8.16 -5.17
CA ILE A 128 -13.94 7.74 -4.00
C ILE A 128 -15.34 8.37 -4.05
N GLU A 129 -15.43 9.68 -4.26
CA GLU A 129 -16.69 10.42 -4.31
C GLU A 129 -17.59 9.91 -5.45
N ASN A 130 -17.06 9.82 -6.68
CA ASN A 130 -17.82 9.38 -7.86
C ASN A 130 -18.34 7.95 -7.74
N ASN A 131 -17.64 7.10 -6.98
CA ASN A 131 -18.07 5.74 -6.70
C ASN A 131 -18.82 5.63 -5.37
N GLY A 132 -18.98 6.71 -4.60
CA GLY A 132 -19.66 6.74 -3.31
C GLY A 132 -19.06 5.83 -2.25
N PHE A 133 -17.75 5.57 -2.28
CA PHE A 133 -17.12 4.71 -1.27
C PHE A 133 -17.12 5.40 0.10
N ASP A 134 -17.77 4.79 1.08
CA ASP A 134 -17.79 5.26 2.47
C ASP A 134 -16.60 4.73 3.28
N VAL A 135 -15.96 3.67 2.80
CA VAL A 135 -14.67 3.19 3.31
C VAL A 135 -13.81 2.61 2.20
N VAL A 136 -12.50 2.87 2.28
CA VAL A 136 -11.51 2.17 1.44
C VAL A 136 -10.44 1.51 2.29
N PHE A 137 -10.20 0.23 2.03
CA PHE A 137 -9.09 -0.51 2.61
C PHE A 137 -7.77 -0.08 1.99
N GLY A 138 -6.75 0.13 2.82
CA GLY A 138 -5.38 0.46 2.41
C GLY A 138 -4.37 -0.54 2.97
N GLY A 139 -3.27 -0.73 2.24
CA GLY A 139 -2.14 -1.59 2.64
C GLY A 139 -1.06 -0.87 3.46
N ALA A 140 -1.37 0.26 4.10
CA ALA A 140 -0.40 1.03 4.86
C ALA A 140 -0.03 0.33 6.18
N ARG A 141 1.26 0.36 6.53
CA ARG A 141 1.77 -0.17 7.80
C ARG A 141 2.46 0.90 8.65
N ARG A 142 2.46 0.72 9.97
CA ARG A 142 3.09 1.67 10.93
C ARG A 142 4.62 1.64 10.86
N ASP A 143 5.22 0.52 10.45
CA ASP A 143 6.67 0.37 10.37
C ASP A 143 7.27 0.98 9.08
N GLU A 144 6.45 1.29 8.08
CA GLU A 144 6.91 1.79 6.77
C GLU A 144 7.54 3.18 6.84
N ASP A 145 7.00 4.06 7.68
CA ASP A 145 7.47 5.44 7.84
C ASP A 145 7.13 6.02 9.22
N LYS A 146 7.93 6.98 9.69
CA LYS A 146 7.75 7.64 10.99
C LYS A 146 6.42 8.39 11.11
N ALA A 147 5.92 9.01 10.04
CA ALA A 147 4.64 9.72 10.06
C ALA A 147 3.47 8.76 10.30
N ARG A 148 3.60 7.51 9.85
CA ARG A 148 2.58 6.47 10.03
C ARG A 148 2.62 5.76 11.37
N ALA A 149 3.65 5.98 12.18
CA ALA A 149 3.78 5.33 13.49
C ALA A 149 2.59 5.63 14.43
N LYS A 150 1.89 6.74 14.21
CA LYS A 150 0.70 7.17 14.98
C LYS A 150 -0.61 6.94 14.22
N GLU A 151 -0.57 6.25 13.08
CA GLU A 151 -1.76 5.97 12.29
C GLU A 151 -2.70 5.02 13.05
N ARG A 152 -4.00 5.26 12.91
CA ARG A 152 -5.07 4.42 13.46
C ARG A 152 -5.43 3.32 12.47
N ILE A 153 -6.13 2.28 12.92
CA ILE A 153 -6.71 1.28 12.02
C ILE A 153 -7.80 1.91 11.16
N LEU A 154 -8.71 2.67 11.79
CA LEU A 154 -9.72 3.48 11.11
C LEU A 154 -9.32 4.96 11.18
N SER A 155 -9.08 5.53 10.01
CA SER A 155 -8.68 6.92 9.85
C SER A 155 -9.81 7.67 9.14
N LEU A 156 -10.52 8.54 9.89
CA LEU A 156 -11.67 9.28 9.37
C LEU A 156 -11.19 10.44 8.49
N ARG A 157 -11.91 10.70 7.39
CA ARG A 157 -11.72 11.83 6.47
C ARG A 157 -13.05 12.58 6.37
N ASP A 158 -12.98 13.90 6.34
CA ASP A 158 -14.17 14.72 6.11
C ASP A 158 -14.64 14.66 4.64
N GLU A 159 -15.68 15.43 4.32
CA GLU A 159 -16.30 15.56 3.00
C GLU A 159 -15.32 15.99 1.89
N PHE A 160 -14.19 16.62 2.25
CA PHE A 160 -13.16 17.06 1.30
C PHE A 160 -11.95 16.12 1.25
N GLY A 161 -11.94 15.00 1.98
CA GLY A 161 -10.75 14.16 2.07
C GLY A 161 -9.75 14.58 3.13
N VAL A 162 -10.02 15.61 3.93
CA VAL A 162 -9.06 16.14 4.87
C VAL A 162 -9.05 15.32 6.16
N TRP A 163 -7.85 15.09 6.67
CA TRP A 163 -7.65 14.45 7.98
C TRP A 163 -7.58 15.48 9.10
N ASP A 164 -8.50 15.39 10.09
CA ASP A 164 -8.46 16.18 11.33
C ASP A 164 -8.16 15.28 12.54
N PRO A 165 -7.11 15.56 13.34
CA PRO A 165 -6.79 14.80 14.55
C PRO A 165 -7.92 14.76 15.58
N ARG A 166 -8.76 15.80 15.65
CA ARG A 166 -9.87 15.92 16.62
C ARG A 166 -11.03 14.99 16.31
N ASN A 167 -11.18 14.60 15.04
CA ASN A 167 -12.25 13.70 14.59
C ASN A 167 -11.88 12.23 14.76
N GLN A 168 -10.61 11.93 15.04
CA GLN A 168 -10.12 10.56 15.16
C GLN A 168 -10.59 9.91 16.46
N ARG A 169 -10.95 8.63 16.40
CA ARG A 169 -11.52 7.90 17.54
C ARG A 169 -10.46 7.07 18.27
N PRO A 170 -10.47 7.01 19.61
CA PRO A 170 -9.68 6.03 20.35
C PRO A 170 -10.05 4.60 19.94
N GLU A 171 -9.04 3.76 19.72
CA GLU A 171 -9.20 2.33 19.38
C GLU A 171 -8.80 1.53 20.62
N ILE A 172 -9.77 1.10 21.41
CA ILE A 172 -9.54 0.37 22.66
C ILE A 172 -9.83 -1.11 22.41
N TRP A 173 -8.86 -1.97 22.70
CA TRP A 173 -8.89 -3.40 22.38
C TRP A 173 -9.04 -3.66 20.87
N SER A 174 -10.08 -4.38 20.46
CA SER A 174 -10.43 -4.68 19.07
C SER A 174 -11.83 -4.14 18.74
N LEU A 175 -12.21 -3.03 19.38
CA LEU A 175 -13.44 -2.30 19.14
C LEU A 175 -13.12 -1.09 18.27
N TYR A 176 -13.77 -1.01 17.11
CA TYR A 176 -13.60 0.07 16.17
C TYR A 176 -14.89 0.90 16.12
N ASN A 177 -14.76 2.20 15.88
CA ASN A 177 -15.90 3.10 15.73
C ASN A 177 -15.82 3.77 14.37
N GLY A 178 -16.48 3.14 13.39
CA GLY A 178 -16.57 3.64 12.01
C GLY A 178 -17.60 4.72 11.79
N ARG A 179 -18.38 5.14 12.81
CA ARG A 179 -19.46 6.13 12.64
C ARG A 179 -18.91 7.48 12.16
N HIS A 180 -19.45 7.96 11.05
CA HIS A 180 -19.09 9.20 10.39
C HIS A 180 -20.35 9.93 9.91
N GLU A 181 -20.20 11.22 9.59
CA GLU A 181 -21.27 12.03 8.99
C GLU A 181 -21.51 11.60 7.53
N PRO A 182 -22.67 11.93 6.93
CA PRO A 182 -22.85 11.78 5.49
C PRO A 182 -21.72 12.45 4.70
N ASP A 183 -21.39 11.90 3.53
CA ASP A 183 -20.32 12.36 2.62
C ASP A 183 -18.88 12.26 3.17
N TRP A 184 -18.71 11.87 4.44
CA TRP A 184 -17.41 11.49 4.97
C TRP A 184 -17.07 10.08 4.52
N HIS A 185 -15.79 9.75 4.64
CA HIS A 185 -15.30 8.43 4.28
C HIS A 185 -14.14 8.02 5.18
N VAL A 186 -13.90 6.72 5.27
CA VAL A 186 -12.91 6.14 6.18
C VAL A 186 -11.81 5.43 5.40
N ARG A 187 -10.59 5.52 5.91
CA ARG A 187 -9.47 4.68 5.48
C ARG A 187 -9.28 3.58 6.51
N ALA A 188 -9.35 2.32 6.09
CA ALA A 188 -9.17 1.17 6.95
C ALA A 188 -7.84 0.47 6.64
N PHE A 189 -7.02 0.18 7.66
CA PHE A 189 -5.69 -0.40 7.49
C PHE A 189 -5.55 -1.75 8.22
N PRO A 190 -6.05 -2.86 7.65
CA PRO A 190 -6.08 -4.17 8.32
C PRO A 190 -4.71 -4.70 8.70
N ILE A 191 -3.67 -4.30 7.99
CA ILE A 191 -2.30 -4.77 8.19
C ILE A 191 -1.43 -3.75 8.94
N SER A 192 -2.01 -2.73 9.56
CA SER A 192 -1.25 -1.63 10.18
C SER A 192 -0.19 -2.08 11.20
N ASN A 193 -0.39 -3.24 11.86
CA ASN A 193 0.50 -3.83 12.86
C ASN A 193 1.55 -4.79 12.29
N TRP A 194 1.53 -5.05 10.98
CA TRP A 194 2.45 -5.95 10.33
C TRP A 194 3.76 -5.24 10.04
N THR A 195 4.88 -5.96 10.15
CA THR A 195 6.19 -5.48 9.68
C THR A 195 6.47 -5.95 8.25
N GLU A 196 7.50 -5.39 7.61
CA GLU A 196 7.93 -5.86 6.28
C GLU A 196 8.28 -7.36 6.31
N ARG A 197 8.93 -7.80 7.40
CA ARG A 197 9.25 -9.21 7.61
C ARG A 197 8.00 -10.07 7.71
N ASP A 198 6.97 -9.62 8.44
CA ASP A 198 5.72 -10.37 8.59
C ASP A 198 4.99 -10.52 7.25
N ILE A 199 4.97 -9.45 6.44
CA ILE A 199 4.41 -9.47 5.08
C ILE A 199 5.11 -10.54 4.23
N TRP A 200 6.45 -10.53 4.17
CA TRP A 200 7.20 -11.53 3.39
C TRP A 200 7.06 -12.95 3.94
N ALA A 201 7.05 -13.12 5.26
CA ALA A 201 6.88 -14.42 5.90
C ALA A 201 5.48 -14.99 5.62
N TYR A 202 4.46 -14.14 5.60
CA TYR A 202 3.10 -14.52 5.25
C TYR A 202 2.94 -14.85 3.76
N ILE A 203 3.57 -14.07 2.88
CA ILE A 203 3.67 -14.38 1.44
C ILE A 203 4.28 -15.77 1.23
N GLN A 204 5.35 -16.10 1.97
CA GLN A 204 5.97 -17.43 1.93
C GLN A 204 5.01 -18.52 2.44
N ARG A 205 4.38 -18.30 3.59
CA ARG A 205 3.48 -19.26 4.26
C ARG A 205 2.27 -19.62 3.40
N GLU A 206 1.66 -18.61 2.79
CA GLU A 206 0.44 -18.75 2.00
C GLU A 206 0.72 -18.94 0.50
N ASN A 207 2.00 -18.96 0.10
CA ASN A 207 2.46 -19.07 -1.30
C ASN A 207 1.78 -18.03 -2.22
N ILE A 208 1.80 -16.77 -1.80
CA ILE A 208 1.17 -15.66 -2.52
C ILE A 208 2.05 -15.24 -3.70
N GLU A 209 1.47 -15.24 -4.90
CA GLU A 209 2.12 -14.74 -6.11
C GLU A 209 2.36 -13.21 -6.00
N LEU A 210 3.50 -12.74 -6.50
CA LEU A 210 3.85 -11.32 -6.54
C LEU A 210 4.38 -10.92 -7.92
N PRO A 211 4.31 -9.62 -8.27
CA PRO A 211 4.99 -9.10 -9.45
C PRO A 211 6.50 -9.39 -9.42
N SER A 212 7.07 -9.73 -10.57
CA SER A 212 8.49 -10.10 -10.71
C SER A 212 9.46 -9.00 -10.25
N ILE A 213 9.04 -7.74 -10.27
CA ILE A 213 9.85 -6.58 -9.88
C ILE A 213 10.35 -6.63 -8.44
N TYR A 214 9.67 -7.38 -7.56
CA TYR A 214 10.06 -7.55 -6.17
C TYR A 214 11.24 -8.51 -5.98
N PHE A 215 11.56 -9.30 -7.00
CA PHE A 215 12.66 -10.27 -7.00
C PHE A 215 13.84 -9.74 -7.82
N ALA A 216 15.05 -10.16 -7.46
CA ALA A 216 16.28 -9.72 -8.11
C ALA A 216 16.29 -10.08 -9.61
N HIS A 217 16.54 -9.08 -10.45
CA HIS A 217 16.65 -9.22 -11.89
C HIS A 217 17.63 -8.19 -12.47
N CYS A 218 18.18 -8.46 -13.65
CA CYS A 218 19.04 -7.49 -14.34
C CYS A 218 18.19 -6.37 -14.95
N ARG A 219 18.52 -5.12 -14.65
CA ARG A 219 17.84 -3.94 -15.19
C ARG A 219 18.85 -2.86 -15.57
N GLN A 220 18.54 -2.13 -16.65
CA GLN A 220 19.22 -0.88 -16.98
C GLN A 220 18.81 0.20 -15.99
N VAL A 221 19.78 0.73 -15.26
CA VAL A 221 19.60 1.73 -14.22
C VAL A 221 20.63 2.84 -14.36
N PHE A 222 20.31 4.01 -13.83
CA PHE A 222 21.23 5.13 -13.66
C PHE A 222 21.12 5.66 -12.23
N GLU A 223 22.19 6.27 -11.73
CA GLU A 223 22.21 6.81 -10.36
C GLU A 223 21.81 8.29 -10.39
N ARG A 224 20.81 8.66 -9.59
CA ARG A 224 20.39 10.04 -9.36
C ARG A 224 20.06 10.21 -7.88
N ASP A 225 20.60 11.24 -7.24
CA ASP A 225 20.35 11.55 -5.82
C ASP A 225 20.59 10.36 -4.85
N GLY A 226 21.60 9.52 -5.15
CA GLY A 226 21.93 8.34 -4.35
C GLY A 226 20.86 7.24 -4.41
N MET A 227 20.11 7.15 -5.51
CA MET A 227 19.17 6.08 -5.84
C MET A 227 19.41 5.53 -7.24
N TRP A 228 19.30 4.21 -7.38
CA TRP A 228 19.30 3.55 -8.69
C TRP A 228 17.92 3.65 -9.31
N ARG A 229 17.74 4.48 -10.33
CA ARG A 229 16.46 4.62 -11.04
C ARG A 229 16.42 3.71 -12.25
N ALA A 230 15.25 3.14 -12.53
CA ALA A 230 15.05 2.40 -13.78
C ALA A 230 15.10 3.35 -14.98
N LEU A 231 15.72 2.90 -16.06
CA LEU A 231 15.51 3.48 -17.38
C LEU A 231 14.11 3.09 -17.87
N THR A 232 13.20 4.06 -17.95
CA THR A 232 11.82 3.88 -18.45
C THR A 232 11.39 5.11 -19.26
N PRO A 233 10.31 5.08 -20.06
CA PRO A 233 9.86 6.26 -20.79
C PRO A 233 9.65 7.52 -19.93
N VAL A 234 9.30 7.35 -18.65
CA VAL A 234 9.06 8.43 -17.68
C VAL A 234 10.24 8.67 -16.72
N SER A 235 11.36 7.97 -16.92
CA SER A 235 12.57 8.05 -16.10
C SER A 235 13.79 7.90 -17.00
N GLN A 236 14.24 9.03 -17.56
CA GLN A 236 15.39 9.12 -18.45
C GLN A 236 16.62 9.72 -17.73
N PRO A 237 17.83 9.25 -18.04
CA PRO A 237 19.07 9.83 -17.52
C PRO A 237 19.36 11.20 -18.15
N ASN A 238 20.11 12.03 -17.44
CA ASN A 238 20.76 13.21 -17.99
C ASN A 238 22.05 12.81 -18.75
N GLU A 239 22.66 13.75 -19.49
CA GLU A 239 23.89 13.49 -20.26
C GLU A 239 25.06 12.99 -19.40
N ASP A 240 25.10 13.39 -18.12
CA ASP A 240 26.13 13.05 -17.14
C ASP A 240 25.82 11.78 -16.32
N GLU A 241 24.67 11.14 -16.55
CA GLU A 241 24.22 9.96 -15.79
C GLU A 241 24.37 8.68 -16.63
N PRO A 242 25.46 7.91 -16.49
CA PRO A 242 25.68 6.73 -17.30
C PRO A 242 24.68 5.63 -16.97
N VAL A 243 24.07 5.04 -18.00
CA VAL A 243 23.22 3.86 -17.87
C VAL A 243 24.09 2.62 -17.72
N VAL A 244 23.84 1.86 -16.67
CA VAL A 244 24.53 0.59 -16.36
C VAL A 244 23.52 -0.53 -16.14
N ILE A 245 23.93 -1.77 -16.42
CA ILE A 245 23.12 -2.95 -16.05
C ILE A 245 23.51 -3.37 -14.64
N LYS A 246 22.53 -3.49 -13.75
CA LYS A 246 22.71 -3.97 -12.38
C LYS A 246 21.69 -5.05 -12.06
N GLN A 247 22.06 -5.96 -11.16
CA GLN A 247 21.10 -6.87 -10.56
C GLN A 247 20.40 -6.15 -9.40
N VAL A 248 19.10 -5.94 -9.54
CA VAL A 248 18.31 -5.11 -8.62
C VAL A 248 16.96 -5.75 -8.31
N ARG A 249 16.38 -5.35 -7.19
CA ARG A 249 14.96 -5.56 -6.87
C ARG A 249 14.35 -4.28 -6.32
N TYR A 250 13.04 -4.29 -6.12
CA TYR A 250 12.32 -3.17 -5.54
C TYR A 250 11.69 -3.60 -4.22
N ARG A 251 11.99 -2.89 -3.12
CA ARG A 251 11.36 -3.13 -1.81
C ARG A 251 9.95 -2.54 -1.76
N THR A 252 9.83 -1.27 -2.19
CA THR A 252 8.56 -0.59 -2.42
C THR A 252 8.40 -0.31 -3.91
N VAL A 253 7.17 -0.27 -4.41
CA VAL A 253 6.88 0.06 -5.81
C VAL A 253 5.77 1.09 -5.91
N GLY A 254 5.97 2.13 -6.71
CA GLY A 254 4.96 3.10 -7.12
C GLY A 254 5.33 3.61 -8.50
N ASP A 255 5.32 4.92 -8.72
CA ASP A 255 5.70 5.49 -10.01
C ASP A 255 7.18 5.21 -10.33
N ALA A 256 7.44 4.77 -11.56
CA ALA A 256 8.79 4.54 -12.08
C ALA A 256 9.61 5.84 -12.14
N SER A 257 8.97 7.01 -12.17
CA SER A 257 9.63 8.31 -12.12
C SER A 257 10.21 8.69 -10.75
N CYS A 258 9.92 7.94 -9.67
CA CYS A 258 10.39 8.27 -8.33
C CYS A 258 10.75 7.05 -7.45
N THR A 259 10.67 5.84 -8.00
CA THR A 259 10.98 4.60 -7.28
C THR A 259 12.41 4.15 -7.59
N GLY A 260 13.25 4.12 -6.55
CA GLY A 260 14.61 3.60 -6.59
C GLY A 260 14.66 2.09 -6.38
N ALA A 261 15.53 1.44 -7.14
CA ALA A 261 15.88 0.03 -7.01
C ALA A 261 16.97 -0.16 -5.95
N VAL A 262 17.02 -1.35 -5.35
CA VAL A 262 18.10 -1.77 -4.45
C VAL A 262 18.92 -2.87 -5.10
N LEU A 263 20.25 -2.82 -4.94
CA LEU A 263 21.14 -3.91 -5.36
C LEU A 263 20.82 -5.14 -4.52
N SER A 264 20.57 -6.28 -5.18
CA SER A 264 20.16 -7.51 -4.49
C SER A 264 20.35 -8.72 -5.38
N GLU A 265 20.60 -9.87 -4.75
CA GLU A 265 20.62 -11.20 -5.38
C GLU A 265 19.36 -12.04 -5.02
N ALA A 266 18.41 -11.46 -4.29
CA ALA A 266 17.22 -12.14 -3.78
C ALA A 266 16.16 -12.36 -4.87
N ASP A 267 16.33 -13.42 -5.66
CA ASP A 267 15.44 -13.82 -6.77
C ASP A 267 14.18 -14.61 -6.34
N ASN A 268 13.99 -14.84 -5.04
CA ASN A 268 12.82 -15.55 -4.51
C ASN A 268 12.53 -15.12 -3.06
N VAL A 269 11.35 -15.49 -2.55
CA VAL A 269 10.85 -15.10 -1.22
C VAL A 269 11.81 -15.50 -0.09
N ALA A 270 12.39 -16.71 -0.14
CA ALA A 270 13.30 -17.18 0.91
C ALA A 270 14.56 -16.30 0.98
N LYS A 271 15.18 -16.00 -0.17
CA LYS A 271 16.33 -15.10 -0.24
C LYS A 271 15.99 -13.67 0.20
N VAL A 272 14.77 -13.19 -0.06
CA VAL A 272 14.33 -11.86 0.42
C VAL A 272 14.25 -11.84 1.94
N LEU A 273 13.73 -12.91 2.56
CA LEU A 273 13.69 -13.04 4.02
C LEU A 273 15.10 -13.09 4.64
N ASP A 274 16.03 -13.80 4.00
CA ASP A 274 17.44 -13.84 4.43
C ASP A 274 18.10 -12.44 4.35
N GLU A 275 17.83 -11.70 3.28
CA GLU A 275 18.32 -10.33 3.12
C GLU A 275 17.74 -9.38 4.18
N LEU A 276 16.44 -9.49 4.48
CA LEU A 276 15.77 -8.66 5.49
C LEU A 276 16.28 -8.94 6.91
N ALA A 277 16.80 -10.12 7.19
CA ALA A 277 17.37 -10.45 8.50
C ALA A 277 18.63 -9.61 8.84
N ILE A 278 19.29 -9.04 7.83
CA ILE A 278 20.55 -8.30 7.96
C ILE A 278 20.36 -6.79 7.67
N ALA A 279 19.21 -6.39 7.10
CA ALA A 279 18.95 -5.01 6.71
C ALA A 279 18.79 -4.05 7.91
N THR A 280 19.40 -2.86 7.82
CA THR A 280 19.35 -1.81 8.87
C THR A 280 18.56 -0.56 8.48
N VAL A 281 18.06 -0.50 7.25
CA VAL A 281 17.34 0.67 6.69
C VAL A 281 15.87 0.33 6.45
N THR A 282 14.98 1.27 6.80
CA THR A 282 13.52 1.14 6.58
C THR A 282 13.19 1.02 5.09
N GLU A 283 12.07 0.35 4.80
CA GLU A 283 11.67 -0.01 3.44
C GLU A 283 11.54 1.20 2.50
N ARG A 284 10.77 2.22 2.91
CA ARG A 284 10.52 3.42 2.11
C ARG A 284 11.72 4.37 2.08
N GLY A 285 12.43 4.55 3.20
CA GLY A 285 13.61 5.42 3.28
C GLY A 285 14.75 4.97 2.36
N ALA A 286 14.83 3.68 2.05
CA ALA A 286 15.79 3.14 1.10
C ALA A 286 15.42 3.40 -0.37
N THR A 287 14.13 3.56 -0.72
CA THR A 287 13.64 3.38 -2.10
C THR A 287 12.78 4.50 -2.68
N ARG A 288 12.30 5.47 -1.90
CA ARG A 288 11.44 6.57 -2.41
C ARG A 288 12.13 7.92 -2.37
N ALA A 289 12.31 8.54 -3.55
CA ALA A 289 12.95 9.85 -3.67
C ALA A 289 12.17 10.92 -2.91
N ASP A 290 10.85 10.94 -3.10
CA ASP A 290 9.96 11.95 -2.52
C ASP A 290 9.89 11.91 -0.98
N ASP A 291 10.22 10.76 -0.37
CA ASP A 291 10.20 10.57 1.09
C ASP A 291 11.55 10.96 1.74
N ARG A 292 12.63 11.12 0.94
CA ARG A 292 13.93 11.64 1.43
C ARG A 292 13.96 13.17 1.53
N ILE A 293 13.09 13.86 0.81
CA ILE A 293 13.15 15.32 0.65
C ILE A 293 12.69 16.08 1.91
N SER A 294 11.77 15.54 2.71
CA SER A 294 11.48 16.07 4.06
C SER A 294 10.60 15.12 4.89
N ALA A 295 10.88 15.01 6.19
CA ALA A 295 10.03 14.26 7.12
C ALA A 295 8.61 14.85 7.29
N ALA A 296 8.39 16.11 6.89
CA ALA A 296 7.08 16.75 6.91
C ALA A 296 6.22 16.38 5.69
N GLY A 297 6.85 15.97 4.58
CA GLY A 297 6.13 15.73 3.32
C GLY A 297 5.11 14.59 3.37
N MET A 298 5.23 13.65 4.31
CA MET A 298 4.24 12.59 4.49
C MET A 298 3.08 13.01 5.41
N GLU A 299 3.35 13.84 6.41
CA GLU A 299 2.31 14.40 7.28
C GLU A 299 1.43 15.38 6.51
N ASP A 300 2.04 16.23 5.67
CA ASP A 300 1.31 17.16 4.79
C ASP A 300 0.39 16.40 3.83
N ARG A 301 0.90 15.34 3.18
CA ARG A 301 0.10 14.46 2.30
C ARG A 301 -1.07 13.78 3.03
N LYS A 302 -0.90 13.45 4.31
CA LYS A 302 -1.98 12.88 5.12
C LYS A 302 -3.08 13.91 5.37
N THR A 303 -2.73 15.15 5.66
CA THR A 303 -3.69 16.25 5.78
C THR A 303 -4.41 16.52 4.46
N GLU A 304 -3.70 16.39 3.33
CA GLU A 304 -4.27 16.55 1.98
C GLU A 304 -5.14 15.37 1.51
N GLY A 305 -5.19 14.25 2.25
CA GLY A 305 -6.07 13.10 1.95
C GLY A 305 -5.44 11.97 1.13
N TYR A 306 -4.11 12.00 0.91
CA TYR A 306 -3.38 10.97 0.16
C TYR A 306 -3.40 9.58 0.82
N PHE A 307 -3.43 9.55 2.16
CA PHE A 307 -3.58 8.32 2.94
C PHE A 307 -5.00 8.15 3.44
#